data_AF-A0A329UJN6-F1
#
_entry.id   AF-A0A329UJN6-F1
#
_cell.length_a   1.000
_cell.length_b   1.000
_cell.length_c   1.000
_cell.angle_alpha   90.00
_cell.angle_beta   90.00
_cell.angle_gamma   90.00
#
_symmetry.space_group_name_H-M   'P 1'
#
loop_
_entity.id
_entity.type
_entity.pdbx_description
1 polymer ?
#
loop_
_entity_poly.entity_id
_entity_poly.type
_entity_poly.pdbx_seq_one_letter_code
_entity_poly.pdbx_strand_id
1 'polypeptide(L)'
;MANRYSSRVEQARYNLDQLEANKPGDYESQYKNQIDGVQSKLNDMNQKGFSYDYTKDAAYQQYKNRYTRGAELASEDATAQAAARSGGYGNSWGTSSGQTAYQNTMNGLASVADSLYSQAYNEYNTKKSDLSNQLGTLQKQDELARQEWQTNVDKYYNDLSYAQNEYNSAVNAYQQERSSKRGFWGSVLAGAAMLLPWIL
;
A
#
# COMPACT_ATOMS: atom_id res chain seq x y z
N MET A 1 -59.49 15.07 13.97
CA MET A 1 -58.86 13.73 13.89
C MET A 1 -58.29 13.39 12.50
N ALA A 2 -58.90 13.81 11.39
CA ALA A 2 -58.38 13.53 10.02
C ALA A 2 -56.98 14.11 9.71
N ASN A 3 -56.57 15.18 10.41
CA ASN A 3 -55.31 15.89 10.15
C ASN A 3 -54.06 15.10 10.61
N ARG A 4 -54.21 14.20 11.60
CA ARG A 4 -53.08 13.47 12.21
C ARG A 4 -52.56 12.35 11.31
N TYR A 5 -53.45 11.69 10.56
CA TYR A 5 -53.07 10.57 9.67
C TYR A 5 -52.51 11.06 8.34
N SER A 6 -53.04 12.16 7.79
CA SER A 6 -52.45 12.84 6.62
C SER A 6 -51.02 13.32 6.92
N SER A 7 -50.80 13.89 8.11
CA SER A 7 -49.47 14.32 8.58
C SER A 7 -48.49 13.16 8.74
N ARG A 8 -48.93 11.96 9.15
CA ARG A 8 -48.07 10.76 9.24
C ARG A 8 -47.63 10.24 7.87
N VAL A 9 -48.54 10.24 6.89
CA VAL A 9 -48.21 9.83 5.51
C VAL A 9 -47.21 10.80 4.89
N GLU A 10 -47.40 12.10 5.09
CA GLU A 10 -46.51 13.14 4.59
C GLU A 10 -45.11 13.05 5.24
N GLN A 11 -45.04 12.81 6.55
CA GLN A 11 -43.79 12.62 7.27
C GLN A 11 -43.03 11.35 6.84
N ALA A 12 -43.74 10.23 6.67
CA ALA A 12 -43.12 8.98 6.20
C ALA A 12 -42.62 9.11 4.75
N ARG A 13 -43.35 9.85 3.89
CA ARG A 13 -42.92 10.16 2.53
C ARG A 13 -41.66 11.02 2.51
N TYR A 14 -41.65 12.09 3.29
CA TYR A 14 -40.47 12.95 3.41
C TYR A 14 -39.23 12.18 3.88
N ASN A 15 -39.38 11.28 4.87
CA ASN A 15 -38.28 10.43 5.33
C ASN A 15 -37.77 9.48 4.23
N LEU A 16 -38.68 8.88 3.46
CA LEU A 16 -38.33 8.02 2.33
C LEU A 16 -37.58 8.81 1.23
N ASP A 17 -38.11 9.96 0.82
CA ASP A 17 -37.50 10.82 -0.20
C ASP A 17 -36.07 11.27 0.23
N GLN A 18 -35.89 11.57 1.52
CA GLN A 18 -34.58 11.93 2.08
C GLN A 18 -33.58 10.76 2.09
N LEU A 19 -34.04 9.53 2.38
CA LEU A 19 -33.18 8.35 2.28
C LEU A 19 -32.79 8.10 0.82
N GLU A 20 -33.75 8.08 -0.10
CA GLU A 20 -33.48 7.85 -1.54
C GLU A 20 -32.50 8.87 -2.13
N ALA A 21 -32.59 10.14 -1.70
CA ALA A 21 -31.66 11.19 -2.11
C ALA A 21 -30.22 10.97 -1.59
N ASN A 22 -30.04 10.22 -0.50
CA ASN A 22 -28.76 9.95 0.16
C ASN A 22 -28.23 8.53 -0.14
N LYS A 23 -28.57 7.97 -1.31
CA LYS A 23 -28.05 6.67 -1.75
C LYS A 23 -26.51 6.65 -1.74
N PRO A 24 -25.87 5.66 -1.08
CA PRO A 24 -24.43 5.48 -1.13
C PRO A 24 -23.94 5.28 -2.58
N GLY A 25 -22.86 5.96 -2.93
CA GLY A 25 -22.14 5.76 -4.19
C GLY A 25 -21.28 4.50 -4.18
N ASP A 26 -20.64 4.22 -5.32
CA ASP A 26 -19.70 3.10 -5.46
C ASP A 26 -18.48 3.24 -4.54
N TYR A 27 -17.89 2.10 -4.18
CA TYR A 27 -16.67 2.12 -3.38
C TYR A 27 -15.50 2.69 -4.17
N GLU A 28 -14.88 3.75 -3.63
CA GLU A 28 -13.63 4.30 -4.11
C GLU A 28 -12.52 4.10 -3.08
N SER A 29 -11.46 3.39 -3.49
CA SER A 29 -10.31 3.11 -2.63
C SER A 29 -9.45 4.37 -2.44
N GLN A 30 -9.38 4.86 -1.21
CA GLN A 30 -8.42 5.91 -0.82
C GLN A 30 -6.95 5.44 -0.85
N TYR A 31 -6.72 4.13 -0.80
CA TYR A 31 -5.38 3.53 -0.77
C TYR A 31 -4.85 3.13 -2.15
N LYS A 32 -5.70 3.17 -3.18
CA LYS A 32 -5.39 2.70 -4.54
C LYS A 32 -4.06 3.24 -5.06
N ASN A 33 -3.85 4.55 -5.01
CA ASN A 33 -2.63 5.18 -5.52
C ASN A 33 -1.38 4.70 -4.77
N GLN A 34 -1.49 4.47 -3.46
CA GLN A 34 -0.38 3.99 -2.64
C GLN A 34 -0.08 2.52 -2.92
N ILE A 35 -1.12 1.68 -3.04
CA ILE A 35 -1.01 0.27 -3.42
C ILE A 35 -0.33 0.15 -4.79
N ASP A 36 -0.84 0.86 -5.79
CA ASP A 36 -0.30 0.85 -7.16
C ASP A 36 1.16 1.32 -7.18
N GLY A 37 1.49 2.36 -6.40
CA GLY A 37 2.85 2.87 -6.29
C GLY A 37 3.83 1.88 -5.67
N VAL A 38 3.44 1.18 -4.59
CA VAL A 38 4.29 0.16 -3.95
C VAL A 38 4.42 -1.08 -4.83
N GLN A 39 3.31 -1.53 -5.43
CA GLN A 39 3.30 -2.64 -6.39
C GLN A 39 4.23 -2.36 -7.58
N SER A 40 4.19 -1.15 -8.13
CA SER A 40 5.08 -0.75 -9.22
C SER A 40 6.55 -0.79 -8.81
N LYS A 41 6.90 -0.36 -7.59
CA LYS A 41 8.29 -0.45 -7.10
C LYS A 41 8.74 -1.90 -6.93
N LEU A 42 7.89 -2.76 -6.40
CA LEU A 42 8.16 -4.21 -6.28
C LEU A 42 8.35 -4.85 -7.65
N ASN A 43 7.50 -4.51 -8.61
CA ASN A 43 7.61 -5.00 -9.99
C ASN A 43 8.92 -4.55 -10.62
N ASP A 44 9.29 -3.28 -10.49
CA ASP A 44 10.56 -2.73 -11.00
C ASP A 44 11.77 -3.46 -10.40
N MET A 45 11.75 -3.70 -9.08
CA MET A 45 12.80 -4.48 -8.40
C MET A 45 12.86 -5.92 -8.90
N ASN A 46 11.73 -6.58 -9.08
CA ASN A 46 11.69 -7.96 -9.59
C ASN A 46 12.15 -8.06 -11.04
N GLN A 47 11.82 -7.07 -11.87
CA GLN A 47 12.21 -7.03 -13.29
C GLN A 47 13.70 -6.73 -13.45
N LYS A 48 14.21 -5.72 -12.74
CA LYS A 48 15.64 -5.36 -12.79
C LYS A 48 16.53 -6.38 -12.08
N GLY A 49 15.99 -7.03 -11.05
CA GLY A 49 16.74 -7.93 -10.19
C GLY A 49 17.79 -7.21 -9.37
N PHE A 50 18.57 -7.99 -8.62
CA PHE A 50 19.74 -7.47 -7.93
C PHE A 50 20.91 -7.34 -8.92
N SER A 51 21.55 -6.18 -8.94
CA SER A 51 22.78 -5.93 -9.69
C SER A 51 23.68 -5.01 -8.87
N TYR A 52 24.94 -5.41 -8.72
CA TYR A 52 25.95 -4.66 -7.98
C TYR A 52 27.28 -4.68 -8.72
N ASP A 53 27.84 -3.49 -8.93
CA ASP A 53 29.13 -3.27 -9.59
C ASP A 53 30.07 -2.58 -8.60
N TYR A 54 30.87 -3.39 -7.91
CA TYR A 54 31.82 -2.91 -6.90
C TYR A 54 32.86 -1.94 -7.48
N THR A 55 33.12 -1.98 -8.79
CA THR A 55 34.10 -1.07 -9.41
C THR A 55 33.59 0.37 -9.50
N LYS A 56 32.27 0.57 -9.44
CA LYS A 56 31.65 1.90 -9.38
C LYS A 56 31.35 2.34 -7.96
N ASP A 57 31.55 1.47 -6.98
CA ASP A 57 31.31 1.75 -5.59
C ASP A 57 32.41 2.68 -5.03
N ALA A 58 32.00 3.83 -4.50
CA ALA A 58 32.92 4.81 -3.95
C ALA A 58 33.71 4.28 -2.75
N ALA A 59 33.08 3.45 -1.90
CA ALA A 59 33.76 2.84 -0.76
C ALA A 59 34.82 1.84 -1.25
N TYR A 60 34.50 1.01 -2.24
CA TYR A 60 35.49 0.12 -2.85
C TYR A 60 36.69 0.89 -3.41
N GLN A 61 36.46 2.00 -4.12
CA GLN A 61 37.54 2.83 -4.65
C GLN A 61 38.42 3.43 -3.54
N GLN A 62 37.81 3.87 -2.44
CA GLN A 62 38.57 4.32 -1.27
C GLN A 62 39.41 3.21 -0.65
N TYR A 63 38.85 2.01 -0.47
CA TYR A 63 39.60 0.86 0.03
C TYR A 63 40.75 0.50 -0.91
N LYS A 64 40.51 0.40 -2.21
CA LYS A 64 41.54 0.14 -3.21
C LYS A 64 42.70 1.13 -3.10
N ASN A 65 42.42 2.43 -3.00
CA ASN A 65 43.46 3.45 -2.85
C ASN A 65 44.27 3.27 -1.57
N ARG A 66 43.61 2.97 -0.44
CA ARG A 66 44.29 2.72 0.84
C ARG A 66 45.15 1.45 0.81
N TYR A 67 44.63 0.36 0.26
CA TYR A 67 45.36 -0.90 0.12
C TYR A 67 46.55 -0.77 -0.83
N THR A 68 46.36 -0.10 -1.96
CA THR A 68 47.45 0.16 -2.92
C THR A 68 48.55 0.98 -2.25
N ARG A 69 48.20 2.07 -1.56
CA ARG A 69 49.18 2.91 -0.88
C ARG A 69 49.89 2.18 0.26
N GLY A 70 49.16 1.38 1.04
CA GLY A 70 49.75 0.55 2.10
C GLY A 70 50.70 -0.51 1.54
N ALA A 71 50.34 -1.13 0.41
CA ALA A 71 51.15 -2.15 -0.24
C ALA A 71 52.44 -1.56 -0.82
N GLU A 72 52.37 -0.37 -1.42
CA GLU A 72 53.55 0.40 -1.85
C GLU A 72 54.50 0.66 -0.67
N LEU A 73 53.98 1.20 0.44
CA LEU A 73 54.78 1.49 1.62
C LEU A 73 55.40 0.22 2.24
N ALA A 74 54.65 -0.89 2.30
CA ALA A 74 55.15 -2.16 2.81
C ALA A 74 56.24 -2.77 1.90
N SER A 75 56.08 -2.61 0.58
CA SER A 75 57.10 -3.01 -0.39
C SER A 75 58.37 -2.19 -0.24
N GLU A 76 58.24 -0.86 -0.16
CA GLU A 76 59.37 0.06 0.04
C GLU A 76 60.14 -0.27 1.32
N ASP A 77 59.43 -0.48 2.43
CA ASP A 77 60.03 -0.83 3.73
C ASP A 77 60.76 -2.19 3.67
N ALA A 78 60.12 -3.22 3.10
CA ALA A 78 60.75 -4.54 2.96
C ALA A 78 61.99 -4.51 2.05
N THR A 79 61.94 -3.77 0.95
CA THR A 79 63.09 -3.59 0.06
C THR A 79 64.21 -2.79 0.74
N ALA A 80 63.88 -1.71 1.46
CA ALA A 80 64.84 -0.91 2.21
C ALA A 80 65.54 -1.73 3.31
N GLN A 81 64.79 -2.54 4.06
CA GLN A 81 65.33 -3.44 5.07
C GLN A 81 66.28 -4.49 4.47
N ALA A 82 65.94 -5.04 3.31
CA ALA A 82 66.81 -5.98 2.62
C ALA A 82 68.10 -5.32 2.10
N ALA A 83 68.01 -4.10 1.57
CA ALA A 83 69.17 -3.31 1.14
C ALA A 83 70.08 -2.90 2.30
N ALA A 84 69.52 -2.53 3.45
CA ALA A 84 70.29 -2.23 4.66
C ALA A 84 71.09 -3.44 5.14
N ARG A 85 70.51 -4.65 5.05
CA ARG A 85 71.17 -5.92 5.42
C ARG A 85 72.26 -6.36 4.43
N SER A 86 72.17 -5.93 3.18
CA SER A 86 73.16 -6.27 2.13
C SER A 86 74.28 -5.24 1.99
N GLY A 87 74.29 -4.19 2.82
CA GLY A 87 75.27 -3.11 2.73
C GLY A 87 75.02 -2.15 1.58
N GLY A 88 73.77 -2.00 1.13
CA GLY A 88 73.36 -1.03 0.11
C GLY A 88 73.51 -1.52 -1.33
N TYR A 89 74.05 -2.72 -1.55
CA TYR A 89 74.09 -3.32 -2.88
C TYR A 89 72.72 -3.91 -3.22
N GLY A 90 72.10 -3.42 -4.30
CA GLY A 90 70.84 -3.94 -4.81
C GLY A 90 70.93 -5.43 -5.09
N ASN A 91 70.18 -6.22 -4.33
CA ASN A 91 70.20 -7.67 -4.34
C ASN A 91 68.79 -8.19 -4.60
N SER A 92 68.69 -9.26 -5.41
CA SER A 92 67.44 -9.91 -5.83
C SER A 92 66.51 -10.27 -4.66
N TRP A 93 67.08 -10.46 -3.48
CA TRP A 93 66.36 -10.70 -2.24
C TRP A 93 65.45 -9.53 -1.84
N GLY A 94 65.91 -8.27 -1.96
CA GLY A 94 65.09 -7.10 -1.61
C GLY A 94 63.94 -6.84 -2.57
N THR A 95 64.10 -7.18 -3.85
CA THR A 95 63.02 -7.16 -4.83
C THR A 95 61.97 -8.23 -4.51
N SER A 96 62.40 -9.46 -4.19
CA SER A 96 61.48 -10.55 -3.83
C SER A 96 60.70 -10.27 -2.55
N SER A 97 61.36 -9.73 -1.52
CA SER A 97 60.71 -9.37 -0.26
C SER A 97 59.69 -8.23 -0.42
N GLY A 98 60.03 -7.19 -1.19
CA GLY A 98 59.10 -6.11 -1.51
C GLY A 98 57.86 -6.59 -2.24
N GLN A 99 58.05 -7.41 -3.30
CA GLN A 99 56.94 -8.00 -4.05
C GLN A 99 56.01 -8.84 -3.16
N THR A 100 56.59 -9.61 -2.24
CA THR A 100 55.83 -10.46 -1.31
C THR A 100 55.02 -9.62 -0.32
N ALA A 101 55.62 -8.57 0.25
CA ALA A 101 54.93 -7.64 1.16
C ALA A 101 53.79 -6.88 0.46
N TYR A 102 54.00 -6.46 -0.80
CA TYR A 102 52.96 -5.86 -1.63
C TYR A 102 51.78 -6.81 -1.82
N GLN A 103 52.05 -8.04 -2.27
CA GLN A 103 51.02 -9.05 -2.53
C GLN A 103 50.23 -9.40 -1.27
N ASN A 104 50.92 -9.60 -0.13
CA ASN A 104 50.27 -9.88 1.15
C ASN A 104 49.31 -8.77 1.57
N THR A 105 49.69 -7.51 1.36
CA THR A 105 48.84 -6.35 1.67
C THR A 105 47.63 -6.30 0.74
N MET A 106 47.82 -6.53 -0.55
CA MET A 106 46.75 -6.47 -1.57
C MET A 106 45.72 -7.60 -1.46
N ASN A 107 46.08 -8.76 -0.89
CA ASN A 107 45.15 -9.88 -0.71
C ASN A 107 43.91 -9.51 0.14
N GLY A 108 44.01 -8.51 1.02
CA GLY A 108 42.88 -8.02 1.81
C GLY A 108 41.84 -7.21 1.03
N LEU A 109 42.13 -6.79 -0.21
CA LEU A 109 41.19 -5.99 -1.01
C LEU A 109 40.05 -6.85 -1.60
N ALA A 110 40.29 -8.13 -1.85
CA ALA A 110 39.28 -9.04 -2.41
C ALA A 110 38.10 -9.23 -1.44
N SER A 111 38.37 -9.38 -0.14
CA SER A 111 37.32 -9.53 0.89
C SER A 111 36.44 -8.29 1.05
N VAL A 112 36.95 -7.10 0.70
CA VAL A 112 36.15 -5.86 0.68
C VAL A 112 35.07 -5.93 -0.40
N ALA A 113 35.39 -6.41 -1.60
CA ALA A 113 34.41 -6.54 -2.67
C ALA A 113 33.27 -7.51 -2.29
N ASP A 114 33.62 -8.65 -1.69
CA ASP A 114 32.65 -9.64 -1.23
C ASP A 114 31.76 -9.10 -0.11
N SER A 115 32.35 -8.35 0.82
CA SER A 115 31.62 -7.72 1.92
C SER A 115 30.64 -6.66 1.41
N LEU A 116 31.07 -5.80 0.47
CA LEU A 116 30.21 -4.77 -0.08
C LEU A 116 29.08 -5.36 -0.94
N TYR A 117 29.37 -6.42 -1.72
CA TYR A 117 28.34 -7.17 -2.44
C TYR A 117 27.29 -7.72 -1.47
N SER A 118 27.74 -8.39 -0.40
CA SER A 118 26.86 -8.98 0.60
C SER A 118 25.99 -7.93 1.28
N GLN A 119 26.58 -6.77 1.60
CA GLN A 119 25.86 -5.64 2.16
C GLN A 119 24.78 -5.13 1.19
N ALA A 120 25.15 -4.84 -0.06
CA ALA A 120 24.22 -4.35 -1.07
C ALA A 120 23.08 -5.35 -1.33
N TYR A 121 23.38 -6.64 -1.33
CA TYR A 121 22.38 -7.70 -1.48
C TYR A 121 21.42 -7.76 -0.29
N ASN A 122 21.94 -7.65 0.93
CA ASN A 122 21.10 -7.59 2.13
C ASN A 122 20.20 -6.36 2.12
N GLU A 123 20.73 -5.18 1.77
CA GLU A 123 19.94 -3.95 1.64
C GLU A 123 18.83 -4.09 0.58
N TYR A 124 19.13 -4.71 -0.56
CA TYR A 124 18.14 -5.00 -1.60
C TYR A 124 17.00 -5.90 -1.08
N ASN A 125 17.34 -6.97 -0.37
CA ASN A 125 16.36 -7.90 0.19
C ASN A 125 15.52 -7.25 1.30
N THR A 126 16.15 -6.48 2.19
CA THR A 126 15.45 -5.71 3.22
C THR A 126 14.45 -4.76 2.59
N LYS A 127 14.88 -3.95 1.61
CA LYS A 127 13.99 -3.02 0.91
C LYS A 127 12.82 -3.74 0.23
N LYS A 128 13.07 -4.89 -0.39
CA LYS A 128 12.02 -5.71 -1.03
C LYS A 128 11.02 -6.25 0.01
N SER A 129 11.51 -6.71 1.16
CA SER A 129 10.68 -7.15 2.29
C SER A 129 9.82 -6.00 2.82
N ASP A 130 10.41 -4.84 3.05
CA ASP A 130 9.71 -3.66 3.57
C ASP A 130 8.59 -3.20 2.63
N LEU A 131 8.85 -3.15 1.32
CA LEU A 131 7.83 -2.83 0.33
C LEU A 131 6.72 -3.88 0.30
N SER A 132 7.04 -5.16 0.45
CA SER A 132 6.04 -6.24 0.49
C SER A 132 5.15 -6.12 1.73
N ASN A 133 5.74 -5.82 2.90
CA ASN A 133 5.00 -5.59 4.14
C ASN A 133 4.12 -4.34 4.05
N GLN A 134 4.64 -3.27 3.46
CA GLN A 134 3.88 -2.04 3.22
C GLN A 134 2.68 -2.31 2.30
N LEU A 135 2.87 -3.06 1.21
CA LEU A 135 1.81 -3.43 0.28
C LEU A 135 0.70 -4.22 1.00
N GLY A 136 1.07 -5.25 1.76
CA GLY A 136 0.10 -6.05 2.51
C GLY A 136 -0.67 -5.23 3.55
N THR A 137 -0.01 -4.26 4.19
CA THR A 137 -0.66 -3.33 5.13
C THR A 137 -1.68 -2.45 4.42
N LEU A 138 -1.30 -1.85 3.29
CA LEU A 138 -2.19 -0.99 2.50
C LEU A 138 -3.40 -1.79 1.96
N GLN A 139 -3.18 -3.01 1.46
CA GLN A 139 -4.24 -3.89 1.00
C GLN A 139 -5.22 -4.26 2.12
N LYS A 140 -4.71 -4.50 3.33
CA LYS A 140 -5.55 -4.77 4.51
C LYS A 140 -6.37 -3.54 4.92
N GLN A 141 -5.77 -2.35 4.90
CA GLN A 141 -6.50 -1.11 5.19
C GLN A 141 -7.60 -0.85 4.16
N ASP A 142 -7.32 -1.14 2.90
CA ASP A 142 -8.28 -1.04 1.81
C ASP A 142 -9.43 -2.03 1.93
N GLU A 143 -9.14 -3.27 2.35
CA GLU A 143 -10.15 -4.26 2.65
C GLU A 143 -11.06 -3.83 3.81
N LEU A 144 -10.49 -3.29 4.89
CA LEU A 144 -11.27 -2.77 6.01
C LEU A 144 -12.18 -1.61 5.56
N ALA A 145 -11.67 -0.69 4.75
CA ALA A 145 -12.47 0.41 4.20
C ALA A 145 -13.60 -0.10 3.29
N ARG A 146 -13.37 -1.15 2.50
CA ARG A 146 -14.43 -1.82 1.73
C ARG A 146 -15.50 -2.43 2.62
N GLN A 147 -15.09 -3.12 3.69
CA GLN A 147 -16.03 -3.75 4.62
C GLN A 147 -16.89 -2.70 5.35
N GLU A 148 -16.29 -1.58 5.74
CA GLU A 148 -17.01 -0.45 6.33
C GLU A 148 -18.01 0.16 5.34
N TRP A 149 -17.58 0.41 4.09
CA TRP A 149 -18.47 0.89 3.02
C TRP A 149 -19.64 -0.09 2.80
N GLN A 150 -19.36 -1.39 2.69
CA GLN A 150 -20.40 -2.41 2.50
C GLN A 150 -21.39 -2.41 3.67
N THR A 151 -20.90 -2.30 4.90
CA THR A 151 -21.76 -2.22 6.10
C THR A 151 -22.67 -1.00 6.06
N ASN A 152 -22.15 0.15 5.61
CA ASN A 152 -22.94 1.37 5.45
C ASN A 152 -23.99 1.24 4.32
N VAL A 153 -23.65 0.57 3.23
CA VAL A 153 -24.57 0.25 2.14
C VAL A 153 -25.69 -0.68 2.62
N ASP A 154 -25.35 -1.74 3.35
CA ASP A 154 -26.32 -2.68 3.89
C ASP A 154 -27.27 -1.97 4.87
N LYS A 155 -26.72 -1.10 5.73
CA LYS A 155 -27.51 -0.27 6.64
C LYS A 155 -28.47 0.63 5.86
N TYR A 156 -27.98 1.31 4.81
CA TYR A 156 -28.82 2.15 3.96
C TYR A 156 -30.02 1.39 3.38
N TYR A 157 -29.80 0.19 2.83
CA TYR A 157 -30.89 -0.61 2.28
C TYR A 157 -31.86 -1.12 3.34
N ASN A 158 -31.36 -1.43 4.54
CA ASN A 158 -32.23 -1.77 5.68
C ASN A 158 -33.10 -0.59 6.10
N ASP A 159 -32.51 0.61 6.22
CA ASP A 159 -33.23 1.84 6.59
C ASP A 159 -34.26 2.22 5.51
N LEU A 160 -33.90 2.07 4.23
CA LEU A 160 -34.81 2.29 3.10
C LEU A 160 -36.00 1.33 3.14
N SER A 161 -35.74 0.03 3.34
CA SER A 161 -36.80 -0.99 3.48
C SER A 161 -37.73 -0.68 4.66
N TYR A 162 -37.17 -0.26 5.79
CA TYR A 162 -37.95 0.16 6.95
C TYR A 162 -38.85 1.36 6.64
N ALA A 163 -38.30 2.41 6.02
CA ALA A 163 -39.06 3.62 5.64
C ALA A 163 -40.17 3.32 4.63
N GLN A 164 -39.91 2.45 3.65
CA GLN A 164 -40.94 1.99 2.70
C GLN A 164 -42.08 1.26 3.41
N ASN A 165 -41.76 0.38 4.36
CA ASN A 165 -42.76 -0.33 5.16
C ASN A 165 -43.58 0.63 6.03
N GLU A 166 -42.94 1.62 6.65
CA GLU A 166 -43.62 2.64 7.45
C GLU A 166 -44.56 3.50 6.60
N TYR A 167 -44.10 3.95 5.43
CA TYR A 167 -44.93 4.69 4.48
C TYR A 167 -46.15 3.89 4.04
N ASN A 168 -45.97 2.63 3.64
CA ASN A 168 -47.05 1.72 3.26
C ASN A 168 -48.05 1.52 4.42
N SER A 169 -47.56 1.34 5.64
CA SER A 169 -48.39 1.23 6.84
C SER A 169 -49.20 2.50 7.11
N ALA A 170 -48.58 3.68 7.01
CA ALA A 170 -49.24 4.97 7.20
C ALA A 170 -50.35 5.20 6.15
N VAL A 171 -50.07 4.89 4.88
CA VAL A 171 -51.04 4.98 3.78
C VAL A 171 -52.22 4.03 4.03
N ASN A 172 -51.95 2.77 4.40
CA ASN A 172 -52.99 1.80 4.70
C ASN A 172 -53.89 2.22 5.88
N ALA A 173 -53.29 2.75 6.95
CA ALA A 173 -54.04 3.26 8.11
C ALA A 173 -54.93 4.46 7.74
N TYR A 174 -54.43 5.38 6.93
CA TYR A 174 -55.21 6.51 6.41
C TYR A 174 -56.39 6.05 5.54
N GLN A 175 -56.18 5.04 4.68
CA GLN A 175 -57.24 4.49 3.83
C GLN A 175 -58.32 3.74 4.62
N GLN A 176 -57.95 2.96 5.64
CA GLN A 176 -58.89 2.27 6.50
C GLN A 176 -59.78 3.23 7.30
N GLU A 177 -59.22 4.33 7.84
CA GLU A 177 -60.00 5.36 8.54
C GLU A 177 -61.00 6.05 7.60
N ARG A 178 -60.59 6.33 6.35
CA ARG A 178 -61.46 6.94 5.34
C ARG A 178 -62.58 5.99 4.89
N SER A 179 -62.34 4.68 4.89
CA SER A 179 -63.34 3.66 4.57
C SER A 179 -64.28 3.35 5.73
N SER A 180 -63.79 3.32 6.98
CA SER A 180 -64.64 3.13 8.17
C SER A 180 -65.54 4.34 8.45
N LYS A 181 -65.08 5.57 8.19
CA LYS A 181 -65.93 6.77 8.22
C LYS A 181 -67.00 6.81 7.13
N ARG A 182 -66.75 6.22 5.96
CA ARG A 182 -67.76 6.05 4.90
C ARG A 182 -68.79 4.97 5.25
N GLY A 183 -68.38 3.90 5.93
CA GLY A 183 -69.28 2.85 6.43
C GLY A 183 -70.27 3.29 7.51
N PHE A 184 -69.98 4.38 8.23
CA PHE A 184 -70.85 4.93 9.28
C PHE A 184 -71.82 6.02 8.77
N TRP A 185 -71.59 6.66 7.61
CA TRP A 185 -72.42 7.79 7.14
C TRP A 185 -72.88 7.80 5.67
N GLY A 186 -72.45 6.89 4.79
CA GLY A 186 -72.97 6.96 3.42
C GLY A 186 -72.43 5.91 2.47
N SER A 187 -73.34 5.07 2.00
CA SER A 187 -73.33 4.60 0.61
C SER A 187 -73.22 5.81 -0.32
N VAL A 188 -72.27 5.76 -1.29
CA VAL A 188 -72.33 6.33 -2.67
C VAL A 188 -70.91 6.58 -3.25
N LEU A 189 -70.68 5.92 -4.42
CA LEU A 189 -69.91 6.28 -5.62
C LEU A 189 -68.37 6.26 -5.75
N ALA A 190 -68.00 5.62 -6.87
CA ALA A 190 -67.11 6.05 -7.98
C ALA A 190 -65.58 6.06 -7.81
N GLY A 191 -64.95 5.06 -8.43
CA GLY A 191 -64.03 5.19 -9.56
C GLY A 191 -62.90 6.22 -9.50
N ALA A 192 -61.66 5.73 -9.43
CA ALA A 192 -60.67 5.85 -10.52
C ALA A 192 -59.38 5.11 -10.13
N ALA A 193 -58.90 4.28 -11.04
CA ALA A 193 -57.62 3.59 -11.02
C ALA A 193 -56.49 4.49 -11.58
N MET A 194 -55.23 4.12 -11.31
CA MET A 194 -54.04 4.13 -12.22
C MET A 194 -52.81 3.81 -11.35
N LEU A 195 -52.20 2.61 -11.38
CA LEU A 195 -51.22 2.07 -12.35
C LEU A 195 -50.07 3.07 -12.58
N LEU A 196 -48.82 2.90 -12.08
CA LEU A 196 -47.70 1.95 -12.37
C LEU A 196 -46.39 2.82 -12.36
N PRO A 197 -45.13 2.33 -12.52
CA PRO A 197 -44.60 0.96 -12.63
C PRO A 197 -43.38 0.64 -11.72
N TRP A 198 -43.03 -0.64 -11.68
CA TRP A 198 -41.76 -1.19 -11.19
C TRP A 198 -40.58 -0.72 -12.06
N ILE A 199 -39.42 -0.48 -11.44
CA ILE A 199 -38.14 -0.39 -12.15
C ILE A 199 -37.12 -1.33 -11.49
N LEU A 200 -36.58 -2.20 -12.34
CA LEU A 200 -35.46 -3.12 -12.18
C LEU A 200 -34.14 -2.40 -11.87
#